data_AF-A0A7Z2KTW2-F1
#
_entry.id   AF-A0A7Z2KTW2-F1
#
_cell.length_a   1.000
_cell.length_b   1.000
_cell.length_c   1.000
_cell.angle_alpha   90.00
_cell.angle_beta   90.00
_cell.angle_gamma   90.00
#
_symmetry.space_group_name_H-M   'P 1'
#
loop_
_entity.id
_entity.type
_entity.pdbx_description
1 polymer ?
#
loop_
_entity_poly.entity_id
_entity_poly.type
_entity_poly.pdbx_seq_one_letter_code
_entity_poly.pdbx_strand_id
1 'polypeptide(L)'
;MRRLIAHGCVVVSIAMLCSGCTSYATVPTINEHAGTGTQEIISSFSYQIDSPWKNSRLGKDAYAQTKSMFPNAQDLSSRPAASRLPALEIKVSEFSLGGACTQEYLTGLSFGLIPSWCTRPDLFKFDFILNKENGVCRQKTYSVNATTVSHLVVIPFALSQPDNRPLTLYQASLKDFLQADQCSKGL
;
A
#
# COMPACT_ATOMS: atom_id res chain seq x y z
N MET A 1 5.02 11.58 70.51
CA MET A 1 4.97 10.47 69.54
C MET A 1 3.54 10.27 69.07
N ARG A 2 3.26 10.48 67.78
CA ARG A 2 2.27 9.74 66.98
C ARG A 2 2.46 10.17 65.52
N ARG A 3 3.26 9.39 64.79
CA ARG A 3 3.46 9.54 63.34
C ARG A 3 2.19 9.02 62.66
N LEU A 4 1.51 9.87 61.89
CA LEU A 4 0.52 9.47 60.90
C LEU A 4 1.30 8.92 59.69
N ILE A 5 1.28 7.60 59.50
CA ILE A 5 1.79 6.96 58.29
C ILE A 5 0.65 7.02 57.27
N ALA A 6 0.74 7.97 56.33
CA ALA A 6 -0.14 8.00 55.17
C ALA A 6 0.28 6.88 54.22
N HIS A 7 -0.52 5.81 54.14
CA HIS A 7 -0.39 4.81 53.07
C HIS A 7 -0.91 5.44 51.77
N GLY A 8 -0.02 6.10 51.03
CA GLY A 8 -0.30 6.52 49.66
C GLY A 8 -0.43 5.29 48.77
N CYS A 9 -1.67 4.93 48.41
CA CYS A 9 -1.91 4.02 47.29
C CYS A 9 -1.43 4.70 46.01
N VAL A 10 -0.23 4.35 45.55
CA VAL A 10 0.21 4.70 44.20
C VAL A 10 -0.48 3.73 43.25
N VAL A 11 -1.55 4.19 42.60
CA VAL A 11 -2.17 3.48 41.49
C VAL A 11 -1.26 3.66 40.27
N VAL A 12 -0.44 2.65 39.98
CA VAL A 12 0.28 2.57 38.70
C VAL A 12 -0.71 2.04 37.66
N SER A 13 -1.34 2.94 36.92
CA SER A 13 -2.16 2.57 35.76
C SER A 13 -1.25 2.03 34.66
N ILE A 14 -1.20 0.72 34.47
CA ILE A 14 -0.54 0.09 33.32
C ILE A 14 -1.48 0.23 32.12
N ALA A 15 -1.16 1.12 31.18
CA ALA A 15 -1.81 1.12 29.87
C ALA A 15 -1.20 -0.03 29.05
N MET A 16 -1.97 -1.10 28.82
CA MET A 16 -1.60 -2.13 27.85
C MET A 16 -1.70 -1.52 26.45
N LEU A 17 -0.56 -1.24 25.82
CA LEU A 17 -0.49 -0.90 24.41
C LEU A 17 -0.24 -2.19 23.62
N CYS A 18 -1.21 -2.60 22.81
CA CYS A 18 -1.01 -3.67 21.84
C CYS A 18 -0.03 -3.18 20.76
N SER A 19 1.23 -3.61 20.83
CA SER A 19 2.23 -3.36 19.78
C SER A 19 2.06 -4.36 18.64
N GLY A 20 1.54 -3.88 17.51
CA GLY A 20 1.49 -4.64 16.26
C GLY A 20 2.48 -4.05 15.25
N CYS A 21 3.30 -4.90 14.63
CA CYS A 21 4.08 -4.52 13.45
C CYS A 21 3.36 -5.05 12.21
N THR A 22 2.94 -4.15 11.32
CA THR A 22 2.43 -4.52 10.00
C THR A 22 3.50 -4.27 8.96
N SER A 23 3.87 -5.33 8.25
CA SER A 23 4.73 -5.28 7.07
C SER A 23 3.89 -5.46 5.82
N TYR A 24 4.36 -4.92 4.69
CA TYR A 24 3.70 -5.03 3.41
C TYR A 24 4.66 -5.64 2.39
N ALA A 25 4.15 -6.51 1.54
CA ALA A 25 4.92 -7.14 0.47
C ALA A 25 4.13 -7.11 -0.84
N THR A 26 4.81 -6.86 -1.96
CA THR A 26 4.21 -6.86 -3.29
C THR A 26 4.42 -8.20 -4.00
N VAL A 27 3.40 -8.59 -4.77
CA VAL A 27 3.43 -9.73 -5.68
C VAL A 27 3.01 -9.23 -7.08
N PRO A 28 3.88 -9.32 -8.10
CA PRO A 28 5.27 -9.78 -8.02
C PRO A 28 6.13 -8.82 -7.20
N THR A 29 7.24 -9.34 -6.65
CA THR A 29 8.21 -8.54 -5.90
C THR A 29 8.80 -7.47 -6.79
N ILE A 30 8.82 -6.24 -6.30
CA ILE A 30 9.46 -5.12 -6.99
C ILE A 30 10.96 -5.26 -6.78
N ASN A 31 11.72 -5.38 -7.86
CA ASN A 31 13.17 -5.41 -7.76
C ASN A 31 13.67 -3.97 -7.50
N GLU A 32 14.38 -3.72 -6.40
CA GLU A 32 14.95 -2.38 -6.11
C GLU A 32 16.00 -1.94 -7.16
N HIS A 33 16.57 -2.88 -7.90
CA HIS A 33 17.67 -2.65 -8.87
C HIS A 33 17.21 -2.18 -10.25
N ALA A 34 16.01 -1.65 -10.32
CA ALA A 34 15.32 -1.49 -11.56
C ALA A 34 15.66 -0.11 -12.18
N GLY A 35 16.88 -0.07 -12.71
CA GLY A 35 17.35 0.63 -13.92
C GLY A 35 17.24 2.14 -13.98
N THR A 36 18.39 2.79 -14.10
CA THR A 36 18.65 4.13 -14.69
C THR A 36 18.25 4.22 -16.18
N GLY A 37 17.17 3.55 -16.60
CA GLY A 37 16.65 3.55 -17.96
C GLY A 37 15.78 4.78 -18.24
N THR A 38 15.73 5.19 -19.50
CA THR A 38 14.87 6.27 -19.98
C THR A 38 13.41 5.93 -19.69
N GLN A 39 12.75 6.71 -18.85
CA GLN A 39 11.33 6.50 -18.49
C GLN A 39 10.45 6.68 -19.74
N GLU A 40 9.49 5.77 -19.96
CA GLU A 40 8.54 5.88 -21.08
C GLU A 40 7.79 7.22 -21.03
N ILE A 41 7.74 7.93 -22.15
CA ILE A 41 7.00 9.20 -22.26
C ILE A 41 5.52 8.87 -22.38
N ILE A 42 4.76 9.21 -21.33
CA ILE A 42 3.30 9.03 -21.27
C ILE A 42 2.62 10.31 -21.76
N SER A 43 1.78 10.22 -22.79
CA SER A 43 1.04 11.38 -23.33
C SER A 43 -0.30 11.59 -22.66
N SER A 44 -0.91 10.53 -22.16
CA SER A 44 -2.21 10.57 -21.49
C SER A 44 -2.34 9.42 -20.49
N PHE A 45 -3.17 9.61 -19.48
CA PHE A 45 -3.50 8.56 -18.54
C PHE A 45 -4.98 8.57 -18.18
N SER A 46 -5.52 7.42 -17.79
CA SER A 46 -6.84 7.32 -17.14
C SER A 46 -6.66 6.71 -15.77
N TYR A 47 -7.42 7.20 -14.79
CA TYR A 47 -7.33 6.73 -13.42
C TYR A 47 -8.68 6.25 -12.90
N GLN A 48 -8.73 5.00 -12.42
CA GLN A 48 -9.89 4.43 -11.78
C GLN A 48 -9.54 3.96 -10.37
N ILE A 49 -10.41 4.24 -9.41
CA ILE A 49 -10.35 3.68 -8.07
C ILE A 49 -11.56 2.77 -7.83
N ASP A 50 -11.30 1.58 -7.34
CA ASP A 50 -12.31 0.62 -6.88
C ASP A 50 -12.06 0.34 -5.40
N SER A 51 -12.90 0.92 -4.54
CA SER A 51 -12.65 0.98 -3.11
C SER A 51 -13.96 0.90 -2.33
N PRO A 52 -14.07 0.04 -1.29
CA PRO A 52 -15.22 0.01 -0.42
C PRO A 52 -15.32 1.27 0.46
N TRP A 53 -14.26 2.08 0.52
CA TRP A 53 -14.21 3.29 1.34
C TRP A 53 -14.59 4.52 0.51
N LYS A 54 -15.71 5.15 0.88
CA LYS A 54 -16.06 6.49 0.35
C LYS A 54 -14.93 7.45 0.71
N ASN A 55 -14.30 8.07 -0.29
CA ASN A 55 -13.11 8.93 -0.14
C ASN A 55 -11.83 8.22 0.32
N SER A 56 -11.46 7.09 -0.29
CA SER A 56 -10.15 6.49 -0.04
C SER A 56 -9.02 7.53 -0.10
N ARG A 57 -8.19 7.53 0.95
CA ARG A 57 -6.99 8.34 1.06
C ARG A 57 -5.91 7.86 0.10
N LEU A 58 -5.65 6.55 0.04
CA LEU A 58 -4.64 5.97 -0.83
C LEU A 58 -4.94 6.32 -2.29
N GLY A 59 -6.19 6.15 -2.73
CA GLY A 59 -6.54 6.47 -4.11
C GLY A 59 -6.44 7.95 -4.47
N LYS A 60 -6.68 8.87 -3.52
CA LYS A 60 -6.46 10.31 -3.74
C LYS A 60 -4.97 10.65 -3.82
N ASP A 61 -4.18 10.12 -2.90
CA ASP A 61 -2.75 10.36 -2.82
C ASP A 61 -2.02 9.74 -4.03
N ALA A 62 -2.42 8.54 -4.47
CA ALA A 62 -1.90 7.86 -5.66
C ALA A 62 -2.26 8.60 -6.96
N TYR A 63 -3.47 9.16 -7.06
CA TYR A 63 -3.84 10.02 -8.18
C TYR A 63 -2.98 11.30 -8.22
N ALA A 64 -2.81 11.98 -7.08
CA ALA A 64 -1.95 13.16 -7.00
C ALA A 64 -0.49 12.83 -7.37
N GLN A 65 0.03 11.69 -6.90
CA GLN A 65 1.36 11.19 -7.25
C GLN A 65 1.49 10.91 -8.75
N THR A 66 0.47 10.30 -9.38
CA THR A 66 0.43 10.06 -10.83
C THR A 66 0.54 11.37 -11.60
N LYS A 67 -0.31 12.35 -11.25
CA LYS A 67 -0.33 13.66 -11.89
C LYS A 67 1.00 14.40 -11.75
N SER A 68 1.65 14.26 -10.60
CA SER A 68 2.99 14.80 -10.37
C SER A 68 4.08 14.10 -11.19
N MET A 69 3.93 12.81 -11.48
CA MET A 69 4.89 12.06 -12.31
C MET A 69 4.74 12.39 -13.79
N PHE A 70 3.54 12.79 -14.23
CA PHE A 70 3.23 13.11 -15.63
C PHE A 70 2.54 14.46 -15.76
N PRO A 71 3.23 15.58 -15.49
CA PRO A 71 2.61 16.91 -15.45
C PRO A 71 2.03 17.37 -16.79
N ASN A 72 2.57 16.85 -17.90
CA ASN A 72 2.17 17.21 -19.26
C ASN A 72 1.21 16.19 -19.90
N ALA A 73 0.87 15.10 -19.21
CA ALA A 73 -0.03 14.09 -19.75
C ALA A 73 -1.49 14.52 -19.59
N GLN A 74 -2.30 14.20 -20.59
CA GLN A 74 -3.75 14.44 -20.53
C GLN A 74 -4.43 13.43 -19.62
N ASP A 75 -5.17 13.91 -18.62
CA ASP A 75 -6.03 13.09 -17.76
C ASP A 75 -7.36 12.79 -18.46
N LEU A 76 -7.62 11.51 -18.72
CA LEU A 76 -8.78 11.01 -19.42
C LEU A 76 -9.75 10.36 -18.43
N SER A 77 -11.01 10.79 -18.50
CA SER A 77 -12.09 10.27 -17.64
C SER A 77 -12.47 8.81 -17.94
N SER A 78 -12.03 8.29 -19.08
CA SER A 78 -12.32 6.93 -19.56
C SER A 78 -11.06 6.27 -20.11
N ARG A 79 -11.15 4.95 -20.34
CA ARG A 79 -10.04 4.17 -20.92
C ARG A 79 -9.51 4.84 -22.18
N PRO A 80 -8.19 5.09 -22.30
CA PRO A 80 -7.63 5.71 -23.47
C PRO A 80 -7.88 4.80 -24.69
N ALA A 81 -8.40 5.38 -25.76
CA ALA A 81 -8.38 4.70 -27.05
C ALA A 81 -6.92 4.50 -27.49
N ALA A 82 -6.67 3.45 -28.28
CA ALA A 82 -5.34 3.21 -28.83
C ALA A 82 -4.86 4.48 -29.59
N SER A 83 -3.75 5.04 -29.13
CA SER A 83 -3.16 6.28 -29.66
C SER A 83 -1.76 5.99 -30.18
N ARG A 84 -1.28 6.80 -31.12
CA ARG A 84 0.11 6.74 -31.59
C ARG A 84 1.11 6.99 -30.46
N LEU A 85 0.69 7.75 -29.44
CA LEU A 85 1.49 8.03 -28.26
C LEU A 85 1.08 7.10 -27.10
N PRO A 86 2.02 6.67 -26.24
CA PRO A 86 1.73 5.79 -25.12
C PRO A 86 0.70 6.40 -24.15
N ALA A 87 -0.37 5.64 -23.90
CA ALA A 87 -1.43 6.01 -22.97
C ALA A 87 -1.52 5.00 -21.81
N LEU A 88 -1.52 5.51 -20.57
CA LEU A 88 -1.46 4.70 -19.37
C LEU A 88 -2.83 4.59 -18.69
N GLU A 89 -3.38 3.39 -18.61
CA GLU A 89 -4.54 3.10 -17.75
C GLU A 89 -4.05 2.60 -16.39
N ILE A 90 -4.55 3.24 -15.33
CA ILE A 90 -4.25 2.93 -13.94
C ILE A 90 -5.56 2.56 -13.26
N LYS A 91 -5.61 1.38 -12.65
CA LYS A 91 -6.69 0.99 -11.75
C LYS A 91 -6.11 0.64 -10.39
N VAL A 92 -6.59 1.33 -9.36
CA VAL A 92 -6.25 1.07 -7.97
C VAL A 92 -7.46 0.43 -7.31
N SER A 93 -7.31 -0.83 -6.93
CA SER A 93 -8.32 -1.59 -6.19
C SER A 93 -7.90 -1.73 -4.74
N GLU A 94 -8.85 -1.55 -3.84
CA GLU A 94 -8.64 -1.66 -2.41
C GLU A 94 -9.68 -2.62 -1.84
N PHE A 95 -9.27 -3.52 -0.95
CA PHE A 95 -10.14 -4.59 -0.48
C PHE A 95 -10.38 -4.48 1.01
N SER A 96 -11.65 -4.47 1.41
CA SER A 96 -12.03 -4.44 2.82
C SER A 96 -11.49 -5.69 3.52
N LEU A 97 -10.83 -5.48 4.65
CA LEU A 97 -10.40 -6.57 5.50
C LEU A 97 -11.60 -7.08 6.27
N GLY A 98 -12.14 -8.21 5.81
CA GLY A 98 -13.16 -8.97 6.53
C GLY A 98 -12.60 -9.51 7.84
N GLY A 99 -12.64 -8.71 8.90
CA GLY A 99 -12.39 -9.14 10.28
C GLY A 99 -10.93 -9.39 10.68
N ALA A 100 -10.78 -9.76 11.94
CA ALA A 100 -9.50 -10.21 12.51
C ALA A 100 -9.24 -11.66 12.12
N CYS A 101 -7.96 -12.01 12.00
CA CYS A 101 -7.60 -13.42 11.79
C CYS A 101 -7.86 -14.21 13.06
N THR A 102 -8.15 -15.51 12.97
CA THR A 102 -8.41 -16.35 14.16
C THR A 102 -7.30 -16.24 15.21
N GLN A 103 -6.05 -16.12 14.79
CA GLN A 103 -4.91 -15.97 15.70
C GLN A 103 -4.87 -14.60 16.39
N GLU A 104 -5.31 -13.53 15.71
CA GLU A 104 -5.45 -12.20 16.32
C GLU A 104 -6.57 -12.20 17.37
N TYR A 105 -7.66 -12.94 17.13
CA TYR A 105 -8.69 -13.16 18.16
C TYR A 105 -8.13 -13.86 19.39
N LEU A 106 -7.34 -14.93 19.22
CA LEU A 106 -6.67 -15.61 20.33
C LEU A 106 -5.65 -14.71 21.04
N THR A 107 -4.93 -13.86 20.30
CA THR A 107 -4.03 -12.84 20.86
C THR A 107 -4.83 -11.86 21.71
N GLY A 108 -5.97 -11.37 21.22
CA GLY A 108 -6.86 -10.49 21.97
C GLY A 108 -7.42 -11.14 23.24
N LEU A 109 -7.94 -12.37 23.13
CA LEU A 109 -8.50 -13.12 24.27
C LEU A 109 -7.44 -13.50 25.31
N SER A 110 -6.20 -13.73 24.90
CA SER A 110 -5.08 -14.03 25.79
C SER A 110 -4.37 -12.80 26.32
N PHE A 111 -4.92 -11.59 26.13
CA PHE A 111 -4.26 -10.33 26.48
C PHE A 111 -2.83 -10.27 25.97
N GLY A 112 -2.61 -10.69 24.72
CA GLY A 112 -1.32 -10.64 24.03
C GLY A 112 -0.27 -11.64 24.52
N LEU A 113 -0.61 -12.59 25.40
CA LEU A 113 0.28 -13.68 25.83
C LEU A 113 0.58 -14.66 24.70
N ILE A 114 -0.38 -14.87 23.80
CA ILE A 114 -0.20 -15.70 22.61
C ILE A 114 0.05 -14.76 21.43
N PRO A 115 1.23 -14.79 20.79
CA PRO A 115 1.49 -13.94 19.64
C PRO A 115 0.64 -14.37 18.43
N SER A 116 0.34 -13.41 17.56
CA SER A 116 -0.24 -13.67 16.24
C SER A 116 0.68 -13.27 15.11
N TRP A 117 0.65 -14.07 14.06
CA TRP A 117 1.16 -13.72 12.73
C TRP A 117 0.02 -13.93 11.75
N CYS A 118 -0.50 -12.85 11.16
CA CYS A 118 -1.50 -12.97 10.12
C CYS A 118 -1.05 -12.29 8.84
N THR A 119 -1.08 -13.04 7.73
CA THR A 119 -0.91 -12.49 6.39
C THR A 119 -2.27 -12.31 5.76
N ARG A 120 -2.59 -11.08 5.38
CA ARG A 120 -3.78 -10.71 4.63
C ARG A 120 -3.37 -10.50 3.17
N PRO A 121 -3.76 -11.42 2.26
CA PRO A 121 -3.45 -11.25 0.86
C PRO A 121 -4.32 -10.17 0.22
N ASP A 122 -3.84 -9.59 -0.88
CA ASP A 122 -4.63 -8.77 -1.79
C ASP A 122 -5.29 -7.54 -1.13
N LEU A 123 -4.63 -6.89 -0.17
CA LEU A 123 -5.17 -5.71 0.49
C LEU A 123 -5.34 -4.54 -0.50
N PHE A 124 -4.36 -4.39 -1.40
CA PHE A 124 -4.40 -3.44 -2.50
C PHE A 124 -4.00 -4.16 -3.79
N LYS A 125 -4.60 -3.76 -4.91
CA LYS A 125 -4.15 -4.16 -6.25
C LYS A 125 -3.94 -2.93 -7.10
N PHE A 126 -2.81 -2.89 -7.79
CA PHE A 126 -2.46 -1.85 -8.76
C PHE A 126 -2.36 -2.49 -10.13
N ASP A 127 -3.35 -2.25 -10.97
CA ASP A 127 -3.34 -2.67 -12.37
C ASP A 127 -2.84 -1.51 -13.22
N PHE A 128 -1.79 -1.77 -13.99
CA PHE A 128 -1.24 -0.84 -14.95
C PHE A 128 -1.34 -1.45 -16.35
N ILE A 129 -1.94 -0.70 -17.27
CA ILE A 129 -2.08 -1.08 -18.67
C ILE A 129 -1.49 0.05 -19.50
N LEU A 130 -0.49 -0.27 -20.33
CA LEU A 130 0.08 0.65 -21.28
C LEU A 130 -0.47 0.32 -22.67
N ASN A 131 -1.18 1.27 -23.24
CA ASN A 131 -1.72 1.19 -24.59
C ASN A 131 -0.83 1.96 -25.55
N LYS A 132 -0.54 1.38 -26.72
CA LYS A 132 0.22 2.02 -27.81
C LYS A 132 -0.24 1.46 -29.15
N GLU A 133 -0.44 2.35 -30.13
CA GLU A 133 -0.75 2.08 -31.55
C GLU A 133 -1.91 1.09 -31.77
N ASN A 134 -1.64 -0.22 -31.63
CA ASN A 134 -2.53 -1.32 -31.98
C ASN A 134 -3.20 -2.02 -30.77
N GLY A 135 -3.13 -1.43 -29.58
CA GLY A 135 -3.86 -1.91 -28.41
C GLY A 135 -2.99 -1.94 -27.16
N VAL A 136 -3.26 -2.95 -26.31
CA VAL A 136 -2.52 -3.16 -25.05
C VAL A 136 -1.11 -3.63 -25.38
N CYS A 137 -0.12 -2.78 -25.13
CA CYS A 137 1.28 -3.15 -25.24
C CYS A 137 1.71 -4.00 -24.03
N ARG A 138 1.42 -3.51 -22.82
CA ARG A 138 1.87 -4.15 -21.58
C ARG A 138 0.78 -4.02 -20.53
N GLN A 139 0.60 -5.08 -19.77
CA GLN A 139 -0.26 -5.06 -18.59
C GLN A 139 0.46 -5.76 -17.45
N LYS A 140 0.44 -5.14 -16.26
CA LYS A 140 0.99 -5.74 -15.05
C LYS A 140 0.13 -5.37 -13.85
N THR A 141 -0.10 -6.36 -13.01
CA THR A 141 -0.84 -6.22 -11.75
C THR A 141 0.11 -6.44 -10.60
N TYR A 142 0.10 -5.52 -9.63
CA TYR A 142 0.82 -5.65 -8.37
C TYR A 142 -0.19 -5.79 -7.24
N SER A 143 -0.13 -6.91 -6.54
CA SER A 143 -0.95 -7.15 -5.34
C SER A 143 -0.12 -6.89 -4.10
N VAL A 144 -0.66 -6.14 -3.15
CA VAL A 144 -0.01 -5.81 -1.89
C VAL A 144 -0.63 -6.67 -0.78
N ASN A 145 0.20 -7.50 -0.18
CA ASN A 145 -0.15 -8.30 0.98
C ASN A 145 0.30 -7.58 2.25
N ALA A 146 -0.46 -7.71 3.33
CA ALA A 146 -0.13 -7.14 4.63
C ALA A 146 0.06 -8.25 5.67
N THR A 147 1.26 -8.34 6.25
CA THR A 147 1.58 -9.30 7.30
C THR A 147 1.68 -8.57 8.62
N THR A 148 0.73 -8.83 9.52
CA THR A 148 0.66 -8.25 10.86
C THR A 148 1.18 -9.25 11.88
N VAL A 149 2.18 -8.85 12.65
CA VAL A 149 2.66 -9.59 13.82
C VAL A 149 2.24 -8.80 15.06
N SER A 150 1.43 -9.40 15.91
CA SER A 150 0.98 -8.77 17.16
C SER A 150 1.49 -9.56 18.35
N HIS A 151 2.17 -8.84 19.26
CA HIS A 151 2.63 -9.36 20.54
C HIS A 151 2.63 -8.21 21.56
N LEU A 152 2.44 -8.52 22.85
CA LEU A 152 2.51 -7.51 23.90
C LEU A 152 3.98 -7.29 24.28
N VAL A 153 4.55 -6.13 23.92
CA VAL A 153 5.85 -5.69 24.45
C VAL A 153 5.64 -4.43 25.26
N VAL A 154 6.16 -4.44 26.49
CA VAL A 154 6.34 -3.24 27.29
C VAL A 154 7.42 -2.38 26.61
N ILE A 155 7.02 -1.49 25.70
CA ILE A 155 7.94 -0.56 25.04
C ILE A 155 7.68 0.85 25.60
N PRO A 156 8.69 1.52 26.18
CA PRO A 156 8.58 2.93 26.50
C PRO A 156 8.51 3.72 25.18
N PHE A 157 7.32 4.25 24.88
CA PHE A 157 7.00 5.28 23.89
C PHE A 157 7.80 5.26 22.57
N ALA A 158 7.24 4.63 21.54
CA ALA A 158 7.40 5.10 20.16
C ALA A 158 6.17 4.67 19.37
N LEU A 159 5.20 5.58 19.23
CA LEU A 159 4.14 5.45 18.23
C LEU A 159 4.79 5.58 16.86
N SER A 160 5.20 4.46 16.27
CA SER A 160 5.57 4.40 14.85
C SER A 160 4.35 4.85 14.06
N GLN A 161 4.47 5.98 13.35
CA GLN A 161 3.45 6.46 12.43
C GLN A 161 3.10 5.32 11.46
N PRO A 162 1.83 5.17 11.04
CA PRO A 162 1.52 4.33 9.90
C PRO A 162 2.20 5.00 8.70
N ASP A 163 3.40 4.53 8.38
CA ASP A 163 4.15 4.99 7.22
C ASP A 163 3.21 5.00 6.01
N ASN A 164 3.37 5.98 5.11
CA ASN A 164 2.72 6.01 3.80
C ASN A 164 3.18 4.84 2.88
N ARG A 165 3.49 3.67 3.45
CA ARG A 165 3.97 2.45 2.79
C ARG A 165 3.10 2.01 1.61
N PRO A 166 1.75 2.06 1.68
CA PRO A 166 0.94 1.74 0.51
C PRO A 166 1.18 2.69 -0.66
N LEU A 167 1.36 3.99 -0.40
CA LEU A 167 1.66 4.99 -1.43
C LEU A 167 3.08 4.83 -1.99
N THR A 168 4.07 4.52 -1.14
CA THR A 168 5.44 4.26 -1.62
C THR A 168 5.50 2.98 -2.45
N LEU A 169 4.73 1.94 -2.09
CA LEU A 169 4.60 0.72 -2.87
C LEU A 169 3.91 0.99 -4.21
N TYR A 170 2.86 1.82 -4.22
CA TYR A 170 2.24 2.28 -5.46
C TYR A 170 3.26 2.98 -6.37
N GLN A 171 4.01 3.96 -5.84
CA GLN A 171 5.00 4.70 -6.60
C GLN A 171 6.11 3.78 -7.13
N ALA A 172 6.59 2.84 -6.32
CA ALA A 172 7.58 1.85 -6.71
C ALA A 172 7.04 0.92 -7.80
N SER A 173 5.79 0.45 -7.68
CA SER A 173 5.14 -0.42 -8.67
C SER A 173 4.96 0.30 -10.03
N LEU A 174 4.59 1.58 -9.99
CA LEU A 174 4.45 2.40 -11.19
C LEU A 174 5.82 2.63 -11.85
N LYS A 175 6.87 2.92 -11.09
CA LYS A 175 8.24 3.05 -11.62
C LYS A 175 8.76 1.73 -12.20
N ASP A 176 8.53 0.61 -11.52
CA ASP A 176 8.89 -0.74 -12.00
C ASP A 176 8.15 -1.08 -13.29
N PHE A 177 6.86 -0.72 -13.36
CA PHE A 177 6.08 -0.88 -14.57
C PHE A 177 6.70 -0.08 -15.71
N LEU A 178 7.01 1.20 -15.54
CA LEU A 178 7.43 2.12 -16.61
C LEU A 178 8.86 1.95 -17.13
N GLN A 179 9.58 0.92 -16.68
CA GLN A 179 10.90 0.65 -17.23
C GLN A 179 10.81 0.29 -18.71
N ALA A 180 11.73 0.87 -19.48
CA ALA A 180 11.82 0.70 -20.92
C ALA A 180 12.13 -0.76 -21.32
N ASP A 181 11.84 -1.07 -22.60
CA ASP A 181 12.22 -2.28 -23.36
C ASP A 181 11.23 -3.44 -23.53
N GLN A 182 9.91 -3.22 -23.49
CA GLN A 182 8.98 -4.29 -23.91
C GLN A 182 7.98 -3.94 -25.03
N CYS A 183 7.73 -2.65 -25.31
CA CYS A 183 6.87 -2.26 -26.44
C CYS A 183 7.56 -2.21 -27.81
N SER A 184 8.86 -2.54 -27.88
CA SER A 184 9.68 -2.45 -29.10
C SER A 184 10.05 -3.80 -29.72
N LYS A 185 9.58 -4.93 -29.18
CA LYS A 185 9.81 -6.26 -29.77
C LYS A 185 8.62 -6.68 -30.62
N GLY A 186 8.45 -5.98 -31.73
CA GLY A 186 7.64 -6.40 -32.86
C GLY A 186 8.51 -6.47 -34.11
N LEU A 187 9.22 -7.59 -34.26
CA LEU A 187 9.65 -8.19 -35.54
C LEU A 187 10.22 -9.59 -35.28
#